data_AF-A0AAD6VGU8-F1
#
_entry.id   AF-A0AAD6VGU8-F1
#
_cell.length_a   1.000
_cell.length_b   1.000
_cell.length_c   1.000
_cell.angle_alpha   90.00
_cell.angle_beta   90.00
_cell.angle_gamma   90.00
#
_symmetry.space_group_name_H-M   'P 1'
#
loop_
_entity.id
_entity.type
_entity.pdbx_description
1 polymer ?
#
loop_
_entity_poly.entity_id
_entity_poly.type
_entity_poly.pdbx_seq_one_letter_code
_entity_poly.pdbx_strand_id
1 'polypeptide(L)'
;MCFQMLRSIKQTGEFNGPSDTTQPITRLSWGIKLVCLTEVHDMVQHGESESQMEAINTVVKWCCEKEYTSFAALQSLKHYANAISGRTWVMPKIWWTDREHWSELMFKGYIVRLDQLTTIFGKLEAKLTDMWENKVLMGLGLHVEYGQLAEDLGNTELGYCFLDDPRNPFGDQEHRLLRAIYNSPELRARFFTQDGLNGRACRQWLGALAEFEEGLMLDEDMCGGAPPRKTELANALIRNTRTRTRNLVGLGKYVTQIRQYNKTTHQKGDQIIPHALNAFAADLLI
;
A
#
# COMPACT_ATOMS: atom_id res chain seq x y z
N MET A 1 22.27 21.60 -14.57
CA MET A 1 21.99 20.72 -15.73
C MET A 1 23.00 19.58 -15.88
N CYS A 2 24.31 19.84 -15.80
CA CYS A 2 25.36 18.80 -15.92
C CYS A 2 25.19 17.63 -14.92
N PHE A 3 24.76 17.91 -13.68
CA PHE A 3 24.44 16.88 -12.70
C PHE A 3 23.32 15.92 -13.17
N GLN A 4 22.25 16.44 -13.79
CA GLN A 4 21.16 15.61 -14.29
C GLN A 4 21.57 14.78 -15.50
N MET A 5 22.41 15.35 -16.39
CA MET A 5 23.00 14.63 -17.51
C MET A 5 23.85 13.45 -17.02
N LEU A 6 24.79 13.69 -16.10
CA LEU A 6 25.66 12.65 -15.55
C LEU A 6 24.88 11.57 -14.80
N ARG A 7 23.86 11.97 -14.03
CA ARG A 7 22.97 11.04 -13.32
C ARG A 7 22.12 10.19 -14.27
N SER A 8 21.89 10.67 -15.49
CA SER A 8 21.12 9.94 -16.49
C SER A 8 21.96 8.89 -17.22
N ILE A 9 23.24 8.74 -16.90
CA ILE A 9 24.11 7.70 -17.48
C ILE A 9 23.91 6.39 -16.70
N LYS A 10 23.55 5.33 -17.41
CA LYS A 10 23.47 3.96 -16.88
C LYS A 10 24.86 3.42 -16.58
N GLN A 11 24.93 2.33 -15.80
CA GLN A 11 26.20 1.61 -15.59
C GLN A 11 26.85 1.14 -16.90
N THR A 12 26.06 0.96 -17.97
CA THR A 12 26.52 0.60 -19.32
C THR A 12 27.12 1.77 -20.10
N GLY A 13 27.08 3.00 -19.59
CA GLY A 13 27.53 4.22 -20.29
C GLY A 13 26.48 4.86 -21.20
N GLU A 14 25.34 4.21 -21.40
CA GLU A 14 24.22 4.76 -22.18
C GLU A 14 23.40 5.78 -21.36
N PHE A 15 22.72 6.69 -22.04
CA PHE A 15 21.74 7.57 -21.38
C PHE A 15 20.41 6.86 -21.12
N ASN A 16 19.76 7.25 -20.03
CA ASN A 16 18.41 6.88 -19.67
C ASN A 16 17.40 7.40 -20.71
N GLY A 17 16.31 6.64 -20.90
CA GLY A 17 15.24 7.07 -21.78
C GLY A 17 14.52 8.30 -21.22
N PRO A 18 13.81 9.07 -22.06
CA PRO A 18 13.08 10.26 -21.62
C PRO A 18 12.15 9.99 -20.43
N SER A 19 11.47 8.84 -20.39
CA SER A 19 10.56 8.46 -19.29
C SER A 19 11.27 8.38 -17.93
N ASP A 20 12.51 7.94 -17.93
CA ASP A 20 13.28 7.61 -16.73
C ASP A 20 13.95 8.86 -16.12
N THR A 21 13.99 9.96 -16.87
CA THR A 21 14.57 11.24 -16.41
C THR A 21 13.57 12.11 -15.63
N THR A 22 12.27 11.86 -15.81
CA THR A 22 11.20 12.71 -15.25
C THR A 22 11.11 12.64 -13.72
N GLN A 23 11.29 11.45 -13.14
CA GLN A 23 11.20 11.23 -11.70
C GLN A 23 12.39 11.85 -10.95
N PRO A 24 13.67 11.66 -11.36
CA PRO A 24 14.80 12.38 -10.79
C PRO A 24 14.64 13.91 -10.81
N ILE A 25 14.19 14.47 -11.94
CA ILE A 25 13.94 15.92 -12.05
C ILE A 25 12.86 16.37 -11.07
N THR A 26 11.78 15.59 -10.92
CA THR A 26 10.70 15.88 -9.97
C THR A 26 11.21 15.89 -8.53
N ARG A 27 12.06 14.94 -8.14
CA ARG A 27 12.68 14.90 -6.80
C ARG A 27 13.58 16.11 -6.55
N LEU A 28 14.41 16.51 -7.52
CA LEU A 28 15.20 17.74 -7.40
C LEU A 28 14.33 18.98 -7.27
N SER A 29 13.22 19.04 -8.03
CA SER A 29 12.29 20.16 -7.99
C SER A 29 11.68 20.31 -6.60
N TRP A 30 11.32 19.20 -5.95
CA TRP A 30 10.87 19.20 -4.56
C TRP A 30 11.96 19.62 -3.58
N GLY A 31 13.21 19.18 -3.79
CA GLY A 31 14.35 19.63 -2.98
C GLY A 31 14.56 21.14 -3.05
N ILE A 32 14.52 21.73 -4.25
CA ILE A 32 14.63 23.19 -4.44
C ILE A 32 13.48 23.92 -3.73
N LYS A 33 12.25 23.42 -3.86
CA LYS A 33 11.08 23.99 -3.15
C LYS A 33 11.21 23.94 -1.65
N LEU A 34 11.76 22.85 -1.11
CA LEU A 34 12.00 22.72 0.33
C LEU A 34 13.05 23.74 0.80
N VAL A 35 14.14 23.93 0.04
CA VAL A 35 15.15 24.96 0.35
C VAL A 35 14.54 26.35 0.28
N CYS A 36 13.74 26.68 -0.74
CA CYS A 36 12.99 27.95 -0.80
C CYS A 36 12.14 28.16 0.46
N LEU A 37 11.46 27.11 0.95
CA LEU A 37 10.62 27.19 2.15
C LEU A 37 11.44 27.37 3.43
N THR A 38 12.56 26.67 3.57
CA THR A 38 13.48 26.87 4.70
C THR A 38 14.00 28.30 4.74
N GLU A 39 14.43 28.83 3.59
CA GLU A 39 14.91 30.21 3.48
C GLU A 39 13.83 31.22 3.92
N VAL A 40 12.58 31.02 3.51
CA VAL A 40 11.44 31.85 3.94
C VAL A 40 11.29 31.85 5.46
N HIS A 41 11.43 30.69 6.10
CA HIS A 41 11.37 30.60 7.56
C HIS A 41 12.56 31.30 8.22
N ASP A 42 13.77 31.13 7.68
CA ASP A 42 14.98 31.74 8.22
C ASP A 42 14.93 33.27 8.11
N MET A 43 14.48 33.83 6.98
CA MET A 43 14.33 35.28 6.80
C MET A 43 13.37 35.91 7.82
N VAL A 44 12.27 35.22 8.14
CA VAL A 44 11.32 35.69 9.15
C VAL A 44 11.90 35.55 10.57
N GLN A 45 12.59 34.45 10.85
CA GLN A 45 13.20 34.22 12.18
C GLN A 45 14.33 35.22 12.49
N HIS A 46 15.11 35.61 11.48
CA HIS A 46 16.22 36.54 11.64
C HIS A 46 15.80 38.02 11.46
N GLY A 47 14.51 38.29 11.24
CA GLY A 47 13.97 39.65 11.12
C GLY A 47 14.31 40.34 9.79
N GLU A 48 14.71 39.59 8.76
CA GLU A 48 14.95 40.09 7.40
C GLU A 48 13.65 40.31 6.61
N SER A 49 12.52 39.79 7.10
CA SER A 49 11.18 40.01 6.54
C SER A 49 10.13 40.00 7.64
N GLU A 50 9.09 40.83 7.51
CA GLU A 50 8.05 40.97 8.54
C GLU A 50 7.06 39.79 8.53
N SER A 51 6.92 39.11 7.39
CA SER A 51 6.03 37.95 7.25
C SER A 51 6.55 36.92 6.25
N GLN A 52 6.07 35.69 6.38
CA GLN A 52 6.36 34.61 5.41
C GLN A 52 5.88 34.96 4.00
N MET A 53 4.77 35.69 3.87
CA MET A 53 4.23 36.08 2.58
C MET A 53 5.14 37.08 1.86
N GLU A 54 5.74 38.00 2.61
CA GLU A 54 6.73 38.94 2.10
C GLU A 54 8.02 38.22 1.71
N ALA A 55 8.54 37.36 2.59
CA ALA A 55 9.73 36.55 2.32
C ALA A 55 9.54 35.63 1.09
N ILE A 56 8.34 35.08 0.87
CA ILE A 56 8.05 34.27 -0.33
C ILE A 56 8.31 35.06 -1.62
N ASN A 57 7.95 36.35 -1.67
CA ASN A 57 8.12 37.15 -2.88
C ASN A 57 9.58 37.31 -3.30
N THR A 58 10.54 37.19 -2.37
CA THR A 58 11.97 37.31 -2.68
C THR A 58 12.54 36.00 -3.27
N VAL A 59 12.01 34.85 -2.83
CA VAL A 59 12.50 33.52 -3.22
C VAL A 59 11.70 32.84 -4.32
N VAL A 60 10.44 33.24 -4.54
CA VAL A 60 9.49 32.53 -5.42
C VAL A 60 10.02 32.33 -6.84
N LYS A 61 10.81 33.28 -7.36
CA LYS A 61 11.46 33.19 -8.68
C LYS A 61 12.32 31.93 -8.86
N TRP A 62 12.91 31.42 -7.79
CA TRP A 62 13.74 30.20 -7.79
C TRP A 62 12.91 28.91 -7.81
N CYS A 63 11.60 29.03 -7.61
CA CYS A 63 10.67 27.92 -7.44
C CYS A 63 9.51 27.97 -8.47
N CYS A 64 9.58 28.89 -9.43
CA CYS A 64 8.59 29.09 -10.51
C CYS A 64 9.18 28.86 -11.91
N GLU A 65 8.31 28.49 -12.84
CA GLU A 65 8.63 28.43 -14.27
C GLU A 65 8.59 29.84 -14.88
N LYS A 66 9.21 30.01 -16.05
CA LYS A 66 9.31 31.27 -16.83
C LYS A 66 10.34 32.31 -16.33
N GLU A 67 11.08 31.99 -15.28
CA GLU A 67 12.25 32.77 -14.83
C GLU A 67 13.55 32.13 -15.33
N TYR A 68 14.64 32.90 -15.47
CA TYR A 68 15.94 32.35 -15.87
C TYR A 68 16.67 31.71 -14.68
N THR A 69 16.13 30.58 -14.20
CA THR A 69 16.66 29.86 -13.03
C THR A 69 16.92 28.39 -13.34
N SER A 70 17.76 27.77 -12.50
CA SER A 70 18.02 26.32 -12.58
C SER A 70 16.73 25.50 -12.45
N PHE A 71 15.77 25.98 -11.67
CA PHE A 71 14.46 25.32 -11.52
C PHE A 71 13.66 25.35 -12.81
N ALA A 72 13.53 26.51 -13.45
CA ALA A 72 12.82 26.63 -14.72
C ALA A 72 13.48 25.80 -15.83
N ALA A 73 14.82 25.77 -15.89
CA ALA A 73 15.54 24.92 -16.82
C ALA A 73 15.26 23.42 -16.59
N LEU A 74 15.18 22.98 -15.34
CA LEU A 74 14.79 21.61 -14.99
C LEU A 74 13.36 21.29 -15.43
N GLN A 75 12.39 22.19 -15.20
CA GLN A 75 11.01 21.96 -15.66
C GLN A 75 10.92 21.89 -17.17
N SER A 76 11.60 22.77 -17.90
CA SER A 76 11.66 22.72 -19.37
C SER A 76 12.18 21.38 -19.89
N LEU A 77 13.24 20.83 -19.28
CA LEU A 77 13.75 19.50 -19.62
C LEU A 77 12.72 18.39 -19.31
N LYS A 78 12.03 18.46 -18.17
CA LYS A 78 10.97 17.52 -17.83
C LYS A 78 9.80 17.57 -18.81
N HIS A 79 9.35 18.76 -19.19
CA HIS A 79 8.29 18.96 -20.18
C HIS A 79 8.69 18.38 -21.53
N TYR A 80 9.94 18.61 -21.95
CA TYR A 80 10.49 18.04 -23.17
C TYR A 80 10.56 16.50 -23.12
N ALA A 81 11.05 15.94 -22.01
CA ALA A 81 11.10 14.49 -21.80
C ALA A 81 9.69 13.87 -21.84
N ASN A 82 8.72 14.48 -21.17
CA ASN A 82 7.31 14.07 -21.21
C ASN A 82 6.74 14.11 -22.63
N ALA A 83 7.04 15.17 -23.40
CA ALA A 83 6.59 15.31 -24.78
C ALA A 83 7.17 14.22 -25.68
N ILE A 84 8.45 13.87 -25.51
CA ILE A 84 9.06 12.73 -26.23
C ILE A 84 8.40 11.43 -25.80
N SER A 85 8.32 11.15 -24.49
CA SER A 85 7.72 9.91 -23.98
C SER A 85 6.28 9.72 -24.45
N GLY A 86 5.47 10.78 -24.44
CA GLY A 86 4.07 10.72 -24.90
C GLY A 86 3.92 10.53 -26.41
N ARG A 87 4.95 10.86 -27.20
CA ARG A 87 4.98 10.67 -28.67
C ARG A 87 5.75 9.42 -29.10
N THR A 88 6.46 8.77 -28.18
CA THR A 88 7.21 7.56 -28.49
C THR A 88 6.24 6.39 -28.57
N TRP A 89 6.22 5.71 -29.72
CA TRP A 89 5.43 4.50 -29.88
C TRP A 89 5.91 3.42 -28.91
N VAL A 90 5.01 2.97 -28.03
CA VAL A 90 5.27 1.82 -27.16
C VAL A 90 4.61 0.60 -27.79
N MET A 91 5.42 -0.40 -28.13
CA MET A 91 4.89 -1.67 -28.61
C MET A 91 4.02 -2.33 -27.53
N PRO A 92 2.87 -2.91 -27.90
CA PRO A 92 2.00 -3.59 -26.94
C PRO A 92 2.78 -4.74 -26.29
N LYS A 93 2.78 -4.76 -24.96
CA LYS A 93 3.43 -5.83 -24.17
C LYS A 93 2.50 -7.02 -23.93
N ILE A 94 1.20 -6.80 -24.09
CA ILE A 94 0.13 -7.77 -23.89
C ILE A 94 -0.70 -7.82 -25.18
N TRP A 95 -1.00 -9.03 -25.64
CA TRP A 95 -1.86 -9.25 -26.80
C TRP A 95 -2.70 -10.51 -26.58
N TRP A 96 -4.04 -10.39 -26.65
CA TRP A 96 -4.92 -11.55 -26.60
C TRP A 96 -4.80 -12.37 -27.89
N THR A 97 -4.33 -13.61 -27.76
CA THR A 97 -4.14 -14.54 -28.88
C THR A 97 -5.42 -15.31 -29.18
N ASP A 98 -6.18 -15.65 -28.15
CA ASP A 98 -7.52 -16.22 -28.25
C ASP A 98 -8.58 -15.10 -28.34
N ARG A 99 -9.31 -15.06 -29.45
CA ARG A 99 -10.37 -14.08 -29.72
C ARG A 99 -11.78 -14.62 -29.53
N GLU A 100 -11.91 -15.92 -29.23
CA GLU A 100 -13.20 -16.57 -29.03
C GLU A 100 -13.51 -16.67 -27.54
N HIS A 101 -12.60 -17.25 -26.76
CA HIS A 101 -12.82 -17.54 -25.34
C HIS A 101 -12.02 -16.61 -24.42
N TRP A 102 -11.08 -15.83 -24.98
CA TRP A 102 -10.20 -14.92 -24.24
C TRP A 102 -9.43 -15.62 -23.10
N SER A 103 -9.02 -16.86 -23.35
CA SER A 103 -8.37 -17.73 -22.35
C SER A 103 -6.84 -17.71 -22.43
N GLU A 104 -6.28 -17.08 -23.47
CA GLU A 104 -4.85 -17.04 -23.74
C GLU A 104 -4.41 -15.63 -24.17
N LEU A 105 -3.32 -15.16 -23.56
CA LEU A 105 -2.66 -13.91 -23.93
C LEU A 105 -1.15 -14.12 -24.10
N MET A 106 -0.54 -13.31 -24.95
CA MET A 106 0.89 -13.19 -25.07
C MET A 106 1.38 -12.01 -24.23
N PHE A 107 2.24 -12.27 -23.26
CA PHE A 107 2.95 -11.26 -22.47
C PHE A 107 4.44 -11.27 -22.80
N LYS A 108 4.95 -10.21 -23.42
CA LYS A 108 6.36 -10.08 -23.84
C LYS A 108 6.89 -11.31 -24.61
N GLY A 109 6.06 -11.91 -25.46
CA GLY A 109 6.42 -13.09 -26.26
C GLY A 109 6.15 -14.44 -25.58
N TYR A 110 5.79 -14.46 -24.30
CA TYR A 110 5.40 -15.67 -23.58
C TYR A 110 3.88 -15.85 -23.63
N ILE A 111 3.44 -17.07 -23.92
CA ILE A 111 2.03 -17.44 -23.82
C ILE A 111 1.68 -17.62 -22.34
N VAL A 112 0.65 -16.93 -21.89
CA VAL A 112 0.06 -17.01 -20.56
C VAL A 112 -1.39 -17.43 -20.73
N ARG A 113 -1.77 -18.51 -20.07
CA ARG A 113 -3.14 -19.02 -20.08
C ARG A 113 -3.84 -18.74 -18.76
N LEU A 114 -5.14 -18.50 -18.81
CA LEU A 114 -5.93 -18.18 -17.61
C LEU A 114 -5.97 -19.34 -16.61
N ASP A 115 -5.94 -20.59 -17.06
CA ASP A 115 -5.88 -21.79 -16.19
C ASP A 115 -4.57 -21.88 -15.39
N GLN A 116 -3.48 -21.37 -15.95
CA GLN A 116 -2.21 -21.26 -15.23
C GLN A 116 -2.28 -20.18 -14.14
N LEU A 117 -3.03 -19.09 -14.38
CA LEU A 117 -3.26 -18.06 -13.36
C LEU A 117 -4.12 -18.60 -12.20
N THR A 118 -5.18 -19.36 -12.49
CA THR A 118 -5.98 -19.99 -11.42
C THR A 118 -5.16 -20.99 -10.61
N THR A 119 -4.22 -21.70 -11.25
CA THR A 119 -3.26 -22.57 -10.54
C THR A 119 -2.35 -21.79 -9.59
N ILE A 120 -1.96 -20.56 -9.94
CA ILE A 120 -1.18 -19.70 -9.04
C ILE A 120 -1.99 -19.33 -7.80
N PHE A 121 -3.27 -18.95 -7.97
CA PHE A 121 -4.15 -18.63 -6.85
C PHE A 121 -4.36 -19.83 -5.93
N GLY A 122 -4.68 -21.01 -6.48
CA GLY A 122 -4.84 -22.21 -5.66
C GLY A 122 -3.57 -22.60 -4.87
N LYS A 123 -2.38 -22.36 -5.44
CA LYS A 123 -1.11 -22.57 -4.71
C LYS A 123 -0.88 -21.53 -3.62
N LEU A 124 -1.27 -20.28 -3.86
CA LEU A 124 -1.15 -19.21 -2.86
C LEU A 124 -2.10 -19.48 -1.69
N GLU A 125 -3.37 -19.77 -1.96
CA GLU A 125 -4.37 -20.10 -0.94
C GLU A 125 -3.93 -21.33 -0.13
N ALA A 126 -3.46 -22.40 -0.79
CA ALA A 126 -2.95 -23.58 -0.08
C ALA A 126 -1.75 -23.27 0.83
N LYS A 127 -0.82 -22.40 0.39
CA LYS A 127 0.29 -21.94 1.22
C LYS A 127 -0.21 -21.14 2.41
N LEU A 128 -1.18 -20.25 2.20
CA LEU A 128 -1.77 -19.42 3.25
C LEU A 128 -2.51 -20.27 4.29
N THR A 129 -3.27 -21.27 3.87
CA THR A 129 -3.92 -22.23 4.78
C THR A 129 -2.90 -22.97 5.62
N ASP A 130 -1.85 -23.55 5.03
CA ASP A 130 -0.81 -24.25 5.79
C ASP A 130 -0.13 -23.33 6.81
N MET A 131 0.17 -22.11 6.41
CA MET A 131 0.79 -21.14 7.31
C MET A 131 -0.15 -20.72 8.44
N TRP A 132 -1.41 -20.43 8.13
CA TRP A 132 -2.41 -20.07 9.11
C TRP A 132 -2.62 -21.19 10.12
N GLU A 133 -2.94 -22.39 9.65
CA GLU A 133 -3.27 -23.53 10.51
C GLU A 133 -2.05 -24.03 11.28
N ASN A 134 -0.91 -24.24 10.61
CA ASN A 134 0.23 -24.96 11.18
C ASN A 134 1.31 -24.05 11.77
N LYS A 135 1.40 -22.77 11.35
CA LYS A 135 2.44 -21.84 11.83
C LYS A 135 1.88 -20.76 12.74
N VAL A 136 0.79 -20.11 12.35
CA VAL A 136 0.17 -19.01 13.12
C VAL A 136 -0.69 -19.56 14.25
N LEU A 137 -1.64 -20.45 13.94
CA LEU A 137 -2.51 -21.11 14.92
C LEU A 137 -1.88 -22.36 15.54
N MET A 138 -0.78 -22.86 14.98
CA MET A 138 0.02 -23.96 15.54
C MET A 138 -0.81 -25.24 15.80
N GLY A 139 -1.77 -25.52 14.92
CA GLY A 139 -2.64 -26.70 14.99
C GLY A 139 -3.77 -26.62 16.00
N LEU A 140 -4.02 -25.45 16.60
CA LEU A 140 -5.04 -25.29 17.66
C LEU A 140 -6.50 -25.30 17.15
N GLY A 141 -6.73 -25.33 15.84
CA GLY A 141 -8.08 -25.40 15.25
C GLY A 141 -9.01 -24.27 15.70
N LEU A 142 -8.46 -23.05 15.85
CA LEU A 142 -9.22 -21.88 16.25
C LEU A 142 -9.91 -21.26 15.03
N HIS A 143 -11.19 -20.96 15.18
CA HIS A 143 -12.00 -20.30 14.16
C HIS A 143 -13.11 -19.49 14.85
N VAL A 144 -13.44 -18.35 14.28
CA VAL A 144 -14.51 -17.47 14.76
C VAL A 144 -15.63 -17.47 13.74
N GLU A 145 -16.78 -18.04 14.13
CA GLU A 145 -17.97 -17.95 13.30
C GLU A 145 -18.57 -16.56 13.40
N TYR A 146 -18.81 -15.92 12.25
CA TYR A 146 -19.51 -14.65 12.18
C TYR A 146 -20.55 -14.66 11.07
N GLY A 147 -21.64 -13.91 11.30
CA GLY A 147 -22.75 -13.79 10.36
C GLY A 147 -22.78 -12.40 9.73
N GLN A 148 -23.86 -11.67 9.99
CA GLN A 148 -23.92 -10.26 9.63
C GLN A 148 -23.16 -9.42 10.66
N LEU A 149 -22.20 -8.65 10.16
CA LEU A 149 -21.40 -7.70 10.91
C LEU A 149 -22.16 -6.39 11.06
N ALA A 150 -22.30 -5.96 12.30
CA ALA A 150 -22.73 -4.62 12.65
C ALA A 150 -21.55 -3.64 12.51
N GLU A 151 -21.76 -2.54 11.80
CA GLU A 151 -20.74 -1.55 11.50
C GLU A 151 -21.41 -0.18 11.41
N ASP A 152 -20.82 0.83 12.06
CA ASP A 152 -21.23 2.22 11.93
C ASP A 152 -20.19 3.00 11.13
N LEU A 153 -20.36 3.07 9.81
CA LEU A 153 -19.50 3.82 8.91
C LEU A 153 -19.42 5.32 9.24
N GLY A 154 -20.42 5.86 9.94
CA GLY A 154 -20.44 7.26 10.39
C GLY A 154 -19.63 7.50 11.67
N ASN A 155 -19.28 6.45 12.42
CA ASN A 155 -18.50 6.58 13.63
C ASN A 155 -17.02 6.91 13.31
N THR A 156 -16.63 8.12 13.71
CA THR A 156 -15.27 8.68 13.54
C THR A 156 -14.51 8.80 14.87
N GLU A 157 -15.06 8.25 15.96
CA GLU A 157 -14.42 8.26 17.27
C GLU A 157 -13.07 7.54 17.22
N LEU A 158 -12.11 8.06 17.97
CA LEU A 158 -10.77 7.51 18.05
C LEU A 158 -10.82 6.07 18.60
N GLY A 159 -10.23 5.13 17.87
CA GLY A 159 -10.15 3.71 18.28
C GLY A 159 -11.32 2.83 17.82
N TYR A 160 -12.41 3.42 17.32
CA TYR A 160 -13.58 2.66 16.88
C TYR A 160 -13.24 1.61 15.81
N CYS A 161 -13.84 0.42 15.94
CA CYS A 161 -13.72 -0.74 15.07
C CYS A 161 -14.93 -1.68 15.26
N PHE A 162 -15.41 -2.31 14.18
CA PHE A 162 -16.51 -3.28 14.28
C PHE A 162 -16.16 -4.53 15.11
N LEU A 163 -14.88 -4.87 15.26
CA LEU A 163 -14.45 -5.99 16.12
C LEU A 163 -14.74 -5.74 17.60
N ASP A 164 -14.88 -4.48 18.03
CA ASP A 164 -15.23 -4.15 19.42
C ASP A 164 -16.72 -3.87 19.57
N ASP A 165 -17.49 -3.89 18.48
CA ASP A 165 -18.91 -3.61 18.54
C ASP A 165 -19.62 -4.76 19.26
N PRO A 166 -20.33 -4.49 20.38
CA PRO A 166 -20.96 -5.53 21.19
C PRO A 166 -22.08 -6.28 20.46
N ARG A 167 -22.52 -5.80 19.29
CA ARG A 167 -23.47 -6.50 18.41
C ARG A 167 -22.80 -7.63 17.61
N ASN A 168 -21.47 -7.68 17.58
CA ASN A 168 -20.68 -8.69 16.89
C ASN A 168 -20.07 -9.72 17.87
N PRO A 169 -19.79 -10.96 17.43
CA PRO A 169 -19.40 -12.07 18.32
C PRO A 169 -17.91 -12.07 18.77
N PHE A 170 -17.24 -10.92 18.70
CA PHE A 170 -15.78 -10.84 18.84
C PHE A 170 -15.28 -10.47 20.25
N GLY A 171 -16.17 -9.98 21.13
CA GLY A 171 -15.77 -9.44 22.44
C GLY A 171 -14.93 -10.38 23.32
N ASP A 172 -15.14 -11.69 23.21
CA ASP A 172 -14.41 -12.70 23.99
C ASP A 172 -13.22 -13.34 23.24
N GLN A 173 -12.93 -12.90 22.01
CA GLN A 173 -11.96 -13.54 21.13
C GLN A 173 -10.52 -13.00 21.28
N GLU A 174 -10.35 -11.79 21.84
CA GLU A 174 -9.06 -11.07 21.91
C GLU A 174 -7.91 -11.92 22.49
N HIS A 175 -8.21 -12.71 23.53
CA HIS A 175 -7.21 -13.53 24.21
C HIS A 175 -7.35 -15.03 23.91
N ARG A 176 -8.18 -15.42 22.93
CA ARG A 176 -8.47 -16.84 22.66
C ARG A 176 -7.23 -17.62 22.24
N LEU A 177 -6.41 -17.06 21.35
CA LEU A 177 -5.16 -17.70 20.93
C LEU A 177 -4.19 -17.86 22.12
N LEU A 178 -3.98 -16.79 22.89
CA LEU A 178 -3.10 -16.84 24.07
C LEU A 178 -3.57 -17.86 25.10
N ARG A 179 -4.87 -17.93 25.36
CA ARG A 179 -5.49 -18.90 26.27
C ARG A 179 -5.30 -20.34 25.76
N ALA A 180 -5.47 -20.57 24.46
CA ALA A 180 -5.27 -21.87 23.84
C ALA A 180 -3.79 -22.32 23.91
N ILE A 181 -2.84 -21.41 23.68
CA ILE A 181 -1.41 -21.66 23.86
C ILE A 181 -1.10 -22.02 25.32
N TYR A 182 -1.65 -21.28 26.28
CA TYR A 182 -1.42 -21.53 27.71
C TYR A 182 -2.02 -22.86 28.18
N ASN A 183 -3.16 -23.26 27.62
CA ASN A 183 -3.84 -24.50 27.99
C ASN A 183 -3.24 -25.75 27.32
N SER A 184 -2.48 -25.58 26.22
CA SER A 184 -1.75 -26.69 25.59
C SER A 184 -0.41 -26.92 26.30
N PRO A 185 -0.14 -28.09 26.91
CA PRO A 185 1.10 -28.33 27.64
C PRO A 185 2.37 -28.11 26.81
N GLU A 186 2.32 -28.54 25.54
CA GLU A 186 3.45 -28.47 24.62
C GLU A 186 3.74 -27.03 24.16
N LEU A 187 2.69 -26.29 23.79
CA LEU A 187 2.84 -24.88 23.41
C LEU A 187 3.15 -23.99 24.62
N ARG A 188 2.60 -24.30 25.79
CA ARG A 188 2.93 -23.59 27.03
C ARG A 188 4.41 -23.73 27.34
N ALA A 189 4.97 -24.94 27.29
CA ALA A 189 6.40 -25.17 27.50
C ALA A 189 7.28 -24.45 26.45
N ARG A 190 6.76 -24.28 25.22
CA ARG A 190 7.45 -23.55 24.15
C ARG A 190 7.47 -22.04 24.38
N PHE A 191 6.34 -21.44 24.75
CA PHE A 191 6.16 -19.98 24.82
C PHE A 191 6.36 -19.37 26.21
N PHE A 192 6.27 -20.16 27.28
CA PHE A 192 6.41 -19.67 28.65
C PHE A 192 7.62 -20.31 29.34
N THR A 193 8.44 -19.48 29.96
CA THR A 193 9.55 -19.84 30.84
C THR A 193 9.18 -19.51 32.29
N GLN A 194 10.04 -19.84 33.25
CA GLN A 194 9.84 -19.45 34.65
C GLN A 194 9.83 -17.92 34.83
N ASP A 195 10.57 -17.19 33.99
CA ASP A 195 10.75 -15.73 34.06
C ASP A 195 9.78 -14.94 33.16
N GLY A 196 8.90 -15.59 32.41
CA GLY A 196 7.93 -14.93 31.53
C GLY A 196 7.81 -15.58 30.14
N LEU A 197 7.80 -14.77 29.07
CA LEU A 197 7.67 -15.26 27.71
C LEU A 197 9.02 -15.67 27.11
N ASN A 198 9.04 -16.78 26.39
CA ASN A 198 10.18 -17.21 25.60
C ASN A 198 10.34 -16.33 24.35
N GLY A 199 11.18 -15.29 24.45
CA GLY A 199 11.40 -14.33 23.37
C GLY A 199 11.87 -14.96 22.04
N ARG A 200 12.54 -16.11 22.06
CA ARG A 200 12.92 -16.82 20.81
C ARG A 200 11.69 -17.41 20.13
N ALA A 201 10.82 -18.09 20.88
CA ALA A 201 9.60 -18.67 20.35
C ALA A 201 8.65 -17.57 19.84
N CYS A 202 8.50 -16.47 20.59
CA CYS A 202 7.70 -15.31 20.16
C CYS A 202 8.23 -14.70 18.85
N ARG A 203 9.55 -14.50 18.70
CA ARG A 203 10.12 -13.98 17.45
C ARG A 203 9.93 -14.92 16.27
N GLN A 204 10.03 -16.22 16.48
CA GLN A 204 9.75 -17.20 15.42
C GLN A 204 8.28 -17.16 14.98
N TRP A 205 7.36 -17.05 15.94
CA TRP A 205 5.94 -16.91 15.64
C TRP A 205 5.63 -15.60 14.92
N LEU A 206 6.20 -14.47 15.36
CA LEU A 206 6.09 -13.19 14.65
C LEU A 206 6.65 -13.25 13.23
N GLY A 207 7.73 -13.99 13.01
CA GLY A 207 8.27 -14.23 11.66
C GLY A 207 7.29 -14.99 10.77
N ALA A 208 6.63 -16.03 11.30
CA ALA A 208 5.60 -16.76 10.57
C ALA A 208 4.36 -15.90 10.28
N LEU A 209 3.95 -15.06 11.25
CA LEU A 209 2.87 -14.11 11.07
C LEU A 209 3.19 -13.08 9.99
N ALA A 210 4.41 -12.54 9.96
CA ALA A 210 4.83 -11.58 8.93
C ALA A 210 4.83 -12.21 7.53
N GLU A 211 5.31 -13.45 7.37
CA GLU A 211 5.23 -14.16 6.09
C GLU A 211 3.77 -14.39 5.66
N PHE A 212 2.90 -14.66 6.63
CA PHE A 212 1.47 -14.84 6.40
C PHE A 212 0.78 -13.57 5.96
N GLU A 213 1.04 -12.45 6.64
CA GLU A 213 0.55 -11.13 6.26
C GLU A 213 1.02 -10.73 4.85
N GLU A 214 2.29 -11.01 4.49
CA GLU A 214 2.80 -10.76 3.13
C GLU A 214 2.01 -11.56 2.08
N GLY A 215 1.75 -12.84 2.35
CA GLY A 215 0.96 -13.68 1.46
C GLY A 215 -0.49 -13.23 1.36
N LEU A 216 -1.10 -12.80 2.47
CA LEU A 216 -2.48 -12.33 2.52
C LEU A 216 -2.64 -11.01 1.74
N MET A 217 -1.68 -10.10 1.86
CA MET A 217 -1.63 -8.89 1.04
C MET A 217 -1.52 -9.23 -0.46
N LEU A 218 -0.72 -10.23 -0.82
CA LEU A 218 -0.58 -10.68 -2.20
C LEU A 218 -1.89 -11.29 -2.72
N ASP A 219 -2.59 -12.08 -1.91
CA ASP A 219 -3.90 -12.62 -2.27
C ASP A 219 -4.92 -11.50 -2.48
N GLU A 220 -5.00 -10.52 -1.58
CA GLU A 220 -5.92 -9.39 -1.72
C GLU A 220 -5.63 -8.54 -2.98
N ASP A 221 -4.35 -8.29 -3.30
CA ASP A 221 -3.95 -7.51 -4.49
C ASP A 221 -4.37 -8.20 -5.79
N MET A 222 -4.34 -9.54 -5.82
CA MET A 222 -4.63 -10.32 -7.03
C MET A 222 -6.08 -10.77 -7.14
N CYS A 223 -6.76 -11.07 -6.03
CA CYS A 223 -8.09 -11.67 -5.99
C CYS A 223 -9.19 -10.65 -5.63
N GLY A 224 -8.85 -9.50 -5.03
CA GLY A 224 -9.80 -8.47 -4.52
C GLY A 224 -10.46 -7.59 -5.60
N GLY A 225 -10.60 -8.08 -6.84
CA GLY A 225 -11.14 -7.33 -7.97
C GLY A 225 -10.14 -6.34 -8.57
N ALA A 226 -10.52 -5.07 -8.73
CA ALA A 226 -9.59 -4.06 -9.25
C ALA A 226 -8.46 -3.84 -8.23
N PRO A 227 -7.19 -3.96 -8.64
CA PRO A 227 -6.07 -3.97 -7.69
C PRO A 227 -6.02 -2.64 -6.93
N PRO A 228 -5.88 -2.67 -5.59
CA PRO A 228 -5.70 -1.45 -4.81
C PRO A 228 -4.44 -0.72 -5.26
N ARG A 229 -4.34 0.58 -4.97
CA ARG A 229 -2.99 1.15 -4.90
C ARG A 229 -2.27 0.41 -3.78
N LYS A 230 -1.08 -0.12 -4.04
CA LYS A 230 -0.28 -0.84 -3.04
C LYS A 230 -0.08 -0.05 -1.75
N THR A 231 -0.05 1.28 -1.83
CA THR A 231 0.01 2.18 -0.67
C THR A 231 -1.28 2.21 0.14
N GLU A 232 -2.45 2.02 -0.46
CA GLU A 232 -3.73 1.93 0.26
C GLU A 232 -3.84 0.60 0.99
N LEU A 233 -3.45 -0.50 0.34
CA LEU A 233 -3.39 -1.83 0.94
C LEU A 233 -2.42 -1.87 2.13
N ALA A 234 -1.20 -1.36 1.94
CA ALA A 234 -0.18 -1.31 2.99
C ALA A 234 -0.50 -0.35 4.14
N ASN A 235 -1.46 0.57 3.96
CA ASN A 235 -1.93 1.47 5.01
C ASN A 235 -3.39 1.16 5.40
N ALA A 236 -3.82 -0.10 5.24
CA ALA A 236 -5.12 -0.52 5.73
C ALA A 236 -5.20 -0.35 7.25
N LEU A 237 -6.30 0.25 7.69
CA LEU A 237 -6.60 0.56 9.08
C LEU A 237 -7.89 -0.16 9.43
N ILE A 238 -7.81 -1.03 10.44
CA ILE A 238 -8.99 -1.65 11.06
C ILE A 238 -9.64 -0.75 12.11
N ARG A 239 -8.89 0.24 12.62
CA ARG A 239 -9.32 1.17 13.68
C ARG A 239 -9.18 2.62 13.24
N ASN A 240 -10.10 3.45 13.68
CA ASN A 240 -9.97 4.89 13.57
C ASN A 240 -8.74 5.37 14.36
N THR A 241 -7.92 6.20 13.71
CA THR A 241 -6.77 6.87 14.32
C THR A 241 -7.05 8.37 14.43
N ARG A 242 -6.20 9.11 15.15
CA ARG A 242 -6.36 10.57 15.31
C ARG A 242 -6.42 11.33 13.98
N THR A 243 -5.78 10.81 12.94
CA THR A 243 -5.59 11.50 11.66
C THR A 243 -6.30 10.83 10.48
N ARG A 244 -6.83 9.61 10.66
CA ARG A 244 -7.46 8.83 9.59
C ARG A 244 -8.52 7.90 10.15
N THR A 245 -9.65 7.80 9.46
CA THR A 245 -10.67 6.78 9.73
C THR A 245 -10.19 5.41 9.26
N ARG A 246 -10.74 4.34 9.84
CA ARG A 246 -10.55 2.97 9.38
C ARG A 246 -11.02 2.84 7.93
N ASN A 247 -10.43 1.89 7.22
CA ASN A 247 -10.85 1.52 5.88
C ASN A 247 -11.05 0.01 5.73
N LEU A 248 -10.81 -0.80 6.76
CA LEU A 248 -11.32 -2.16 6.84
C LEU A 248 -12.60 -2.15 7.69
N VAL A 249 -13.71 -2.57 7.10
CA VAL A 249 -15.05 -2.45 7.68
C VAL A 249 -15.89 -3.70 7.44
N GLY A 250 -16.88 -3.93 8.28
CA GLY A 250 -17.90 -4.96 8.05
C GLY A 250 -19.09 -4.41 7.26
N LEU A 251 -19.40 -4.93 6.07
CA LEU A 251 -20.60 -4.57 5.31
C LEU A 251 -21.52 -5.79 5.17
N GLY A 252 -22.47 -5.92 6.10
CA GLY A 252 -23.35 -7.08 6.13
C GLY A 252 -22.53 -8.34 6.39
N LYS A 253 -22.46 -9.28 5.44
CA LYS A 253 -21.69 -10.52 5.60
C LYS A 253 -20.23 -10.42 5.15
N TYR A 254 -19.82 -9.26 4.62
CA TYR A 254 -18.55 -9.11 3.94
C TYR A 254 -17.59 -8.25 4.74
N VAL A 255 -16.37 -8.73 4.95
CA VAL A 255 -15.25 -7.86 5.29
C VAL A 255 -14.87 -7.09 4.04
N THR A 256 -14.81 -5.77 4.15
CA THR A 256 -14.66 -4.88 3.01
C THR A 256 -13.56 -3.87 3.28
N GLN A 257 -12.67 -3.70 2.29
CA GLN A 257 -11.72 -2.62 2.26
C GLN A 257 -12.30 -1.43 1.47
N ILE A 258 -12.38 -0.29 2.12
CA ILE A 258 -12.82 0.98 1.57
C ILE A 258 -11.63 1.66 0.90
N ARG A 259 -11.65 1.73 -0.44
CA ARG A 259 -10.56 2.30 -1.25
C ARG A 259 -10.92 3.70 -1.73
N GLN A 260 -9.89 4.52 -2.00
CA GLN A 260 -10.09 5.89 -2.51
C GLN A 260 -9.54 6.00 -3.92
N TYR A 261 -10.40 6.25 -4.91
CA TYR A 261 -9.93 6.35 -6.29
C TYR A 261 -9.55 7.78 -6.69
N ASN A 262 -8.24 8.08 -6.60
CA ASN A 262 -7.70 9.42 -6.85
C ASN A 262 -7.26 9.77 -8.30
N LYS A 263 -7.47 8.91 -9.33
CA LYS A 263 -6.90 9.20 -10.67
C LYS A 263 -7.49 10.45 -11.33
N THR A 264 -8.64 10.94 -10.85
CA THR A 264 -9.29 12.17 -11.31
C THR A 264 -9.74 13.07 -10.15
N THR A 265 -9.01 13.07 -9.02
CA THR A 265 -9.36 13.90 -7.84
C THR A 265 -9.57 15.36 -8.21
N HIS A 266 -8.78 15.88 -9.14
CA HIS A 266 -8.88 17.24 -9.66
C HIS A 266 -10.19 17.52 -10.45
N GLN A 267 -10.94 16.51 -10.86
CA GLN A 267 -12.20 16.64 -11.62
C GLN A 267 -13.44 16.25 -10.81
N LYS A 268 -13.37 15.26 -9.92
CA LYS A 268 -14.56 14.67 -9.27
C LYS A 268 -14.44 14.47 -7.75
N GLY A 269 -13.34 14.90 -7.13
CA GLY A 269 -13.02 14.54 -5.75
C GLY A 269 -12.71 13.04 -5.62
N ASP A 270 -12.30 12.62 -4.42
CA ASP A 270 -12.00 11.21 -4.16
C ASP A 270 -13.31 10.42 -4.02
N GLN A 271 -13.48 9.41 -4.86
CA GLN A 271 -14.60 8.49 -4.76
C GLN A 271 -14.24 7.31 -3.87
N ILE A 272 -15.14 7.02 -2.94
CA ILE A 272 -15.07 5.84 -2.10
C ILE A 272 -15.54 4.63 -2.91
N ILE A 273 -14.72 3.60 -3.00
CA ILE A 273 -15.05 2.34 -3.67
C ILE A 273 -14.91 1.21 -2.65
N PRO A 274 -16.01 0.59 -2.20
CA PRO A 274 -15.95 -0.58 -1.35
C PRO A 274 -15.48 -1.81 -2.16
N HIS A 275 -14.48 -2.50 -1.64
CA HIS A 275 -13.99 -3.77 -2.17
C HIS A 275 -14.16 -4.85 -1.12
N ALA A 276 -15.14 -5.73 -1.32
CA ALA A 276 -15.26 -6.92 -0.48
C ALA A 276 -14.01 -7.79 -0.66
N LEU A 277 -13.45 -8.26 0.44
CA LEU A 277 -12.45 -9.32 0.40
C LEU A 277 -13.10 -10.60 -0.14
N ASN A 278 -12.31 -11.45 -0.80
CA ASN A 278 -12.80 -12.79 -1.11
C ASN A 278 -13.13 -13.53 0.20
N ALA A 279 -14.00 -14.54 0.12
CA ALA A 279 -14.44 -15.25 1.33
C ALA A 279 -13.26 -15.91 2.07
N PHE A 280 -12.27 -16.38 1.33
CA PHE A 280 -11.06 -17.01 1.86
C PHE A 280 -10.24 -16.04 2.74
N ALA A 281 -9.82 -14.90 2.19
CA ALA A 281 -9.04 -13.90 2.91
C ALA A 281 -9.86 -13.26 4.04
N ALA A 282 -11.17 -13.06 3.87
CA ALA A 282 -12.03 -12.56 4.93
C ALA A 282 -12.07 -13.51 6.15
N ASP A 283 -12.11 -14.82 5.91
CA ASP A 283 -12.10 -15.84 6.96
C ASP A 283 -10.76 -15.93 7.68
N LEU A 284 -9.66 -15.78 6.93
CA LEU A 284 -8.32 -15.80 7.49
C LEU A 284 -7.94 -14.52 8.26
N LEU A 285 -8.64 -13.42 8.03
CA LEU A 285 -8.37 -12.12 8.63
C LEU A 285 -9.11 -11.89 9.96
N ILE A 286 -10.23 -12.59 10.19
CA ILE A 286 -11.07 -12.48 11.40
C ILE A 286 -10.78 -13.63 12.37
#